data_AF-A0A7S9KK84-F1
#
_entry.id   AF-A0A7S9KK84-F1
#
_cell.length_a   1.000
_cell.length_b   1.000
_cell.length_c   1.000
_cell.angle_alpha   90.00
_cell.angle_beta   90.00
_cell.angle_gamma   90.00
#
_symmetry.space_group_name_H-M   'P 1'
#
loop_
_entity.id
_entity.type
_entity.pdbx_description
1 polymer ?
#
loop_
_entity_poly.entity_id
_entity_poly.type
_entity_poly.pdbx_seq_one_letter_code
_entity_poly.pdbx_strand_id
1 'polypeptide(L)'
;MYYCSSATSALRNPTSSCGTADMSRLLSSALSLRRDPRMLQLPPYLSLLCILVGVIWLILLPLDHYSRKTYISENALLPGQVHTYFGGSEHNILRAHRRELDTLIDESNHEINNHLESVLSAVGIKIGRQNYTYHSAGETYKGENLYGILQAPRGDATEAIVLVAAWKNIDGLFNRNGVSLALTLARYFKRMFWLLQLVQACGDLSCRLLMMEFTGWSLWSKDIIILVPPNSRTGTQAWVDAYHDAHDTHNVASLPLKSGALQAAIAIDYPSDQLFDGIHIVYDGTNGQLPNLDLINSIVNVAGGQMGMRTAIQGMHNHDDSYHHRLTTMLRGMLKQGLGIGTGPHSSFIPYHIDAVTLQPYGNGWHDEMAMGRVIEGTFRSLNNLLEHLHQSFFFYLLMQRDRFVSIGTYLPSAMLLAANFTIMAISLWVKSGQPALSARGLKLGSTQQAGKEKAVPRGAVVRLPTARPGERNLFLPLGIVAGCHAASIVPLCVFNSVDGSVSVPSFLGFVFPGPLLTLASAATSSRFRHLLSWLGNFPSHISTVSFELFYNELTAFSVDEVVFLTCPRNGVGHLGNIEFLSCISSWDTC
;
A
#
# COMPACT_ATOMS: atom_id res chain seq x y z
N MET A 1 86.49 -35.56 -2.12
CA MET A 1 85.58 -36.71 -1.98
C MET A 1 84.16 -36.19 -1.93
N TYR A 2 83.38 -36.56 -2.95
CA TYR A 2 81.91 -36.54 -3.13
C TYR A 2 81.15 -35.19 -3.03
N TYR A 3 80.81 -34.53 -4.17
CA TYR A 3 79.70 -34.73 -5.15
C TYR A 3 78.37 -34.07 -4.69
N CYS A 4 77.92 -32.92 -5.24
CA CYS A 4 77.26 -32.63 -6.54
C CYS A 4 75.74 -32.90 -6.54
N SER A 5 74.88 -31.90 -6.85
CA SER A 5 73.97 -31.91 -8.02
C SER A 5 72.91 -30.77 -8.03
N SER A 6 72.77 -30.16 -9.22
CA SER A 6 71.56 -29.61 -9.91
C SER A 6 70.74 -28.48 -9.26
N ALA A 7 70.74 -27.24 -9.77
CA ALA A 7 70.19 -26.73 -11.04
C ALA A 7 68.67 -26.51 -11.05
N THR A 8 68.23 -25.25 -11.09
CA THR A 8 67.31 -24.74 -12.14
C THR A 8 67.20 -23.22 -12.12
N SER A 9 67.10 -22.68 -13.32
CA SER A 9 67.32 -21.31 -13.75
C SER A 9 66.06 -20.43 -13.74
N ALA A 10 66.33 -19.13 -13.53
CA ALA A 10 65.64 -17.93 -13.99
C ALA A 10 64.43 -18.05 -14.95
N LEU A 11 63.37 -17.28 -14.63
CA LEU A 11 62.62 -16.43 -15.57
C LEU A 11 61.60 -15.56 -14.79
N ARG A 12 61.80 -14.23 -14.76
CA ARG A 12 60.69 -13.27 -14.70
C ARG A 12 61.06 -11.93 -15.34
N ASN A 13 60.37 -11.67 -16.44
CA ASN A 13 60.37 -10.45 -17.23
C ASN A 13 59.47 -9.35 -16.60
N PRO A 14 59.53 -8.10 -17.10
CA PRO A 14 59.22 -6.89 -16.35
C PRO A 14 57.83 -6.28 -16.67
N THR A 15 57.49 -5.25 -15.88
CA THR A 15 56.52 -4.15 -16.13
C THR A 15 55.00 -4.40 -16.03
N SER A 16 54.38 -3.84 -14.98
CA SER A 16 52.96 -3.43 -14.93
C SER A 16 52.75 -2.29 -13.91
N SER A 17 53.15 -1.05 -14.26
CA SER A 17 52.92 0.15 -13.44
C SER A 17 51.89 1.13 -14.01
N CYS A 18 51.07 0.71 -14.98
CA CYS A 18 50.16 1.63 -15.69
C CYS A 18 48.79 1.84 -15.02
N GLY A 19 48.34 0.94 -14.13
CA GLY A 19 46.97 1.00 -13.55
C GLY A 19 46.79 1.87 -12.30
N THR A 20 47.86 2.21 -11.58
CA THR A 20 47.77 2.95 -10.31
C THR A 20 47.80 4.48 -10.49
N ALA A 21 48.27 4.96 -11.64
CA ALA A 21 48.35 6.38 -11.97
C ALA A 21 46.99 6.99 -12.34
N ASP A 22 46.10 6.24 -13.00
CA ASP A 22 44.78 6.75 -13.40
C ASP A 22 43.79 6.81 -12.23
N MET A 23 43.84 5.84 -11.31
CA MET A 23 42.99 5.86 -10.11
C MET A 23 43.39 6.99 -9.14
N SER A 24 44.68 7.27 -9.02
CA SER A 24 45.18 8.41 -8.23
C SER A 24 44.88 9.76 -8.88
N ARG A 25 44.84 9.85 -10.23
CA ARG A 25 44.37 11.02 -10.97
C ARG A 25 42.87 11.25 -10.78
N LEU A 26 42.03 10.22 -10.89
CA LEU A 26 40.59 10.35 -10.63
C LEU A 26 40.28 10.77 -9.18
N LEU A 27 40.99 10.20 -8.20
CA LEU A 27 40.86 10.59 -6.79
C LEU A 27 41.35 12.02 -6.53
N SER A 28 42.44 12.45 -7.16
CA SER A 28 42.95 13.82 -7.03
C SER A 28 42.10 14.85 -7.79
N SER A 29 41.49 14.48 -8.92
CA SER A 29 40.47 15.26 -9.63
C SER A 29 39.19 15.39 -8.78
N ALA A 30 38.71 14.31 -8.16
CA ALA A 30 37.57 14.33 -7.25
C ALA A 30 37.85 15.17 -5.98
N LEU A 31 39.06 15.09 -5.43
CA LEU A 31 39.52 15.92 -4.30
C LEU A 31 39.73 17.39 -4.68
N SER A 32 40.13 17.67 -5.92
CA SER A 32 40.22 19.03 -6.49
C SER A 32 38.83 19.63 -6.67
N LEU A 33 37.87 18.86 -7.21
CA LEU A 33 36.46 19.26 -7.34
C LEU A 33 35.83 19.64 -5.98
N ARG A 34 36.24 18.96 -4.91
CA ARG A 34 35.77 19.21 -3.53
C ARG A 34 36.17 20.59 -2.97
N ARG A 35 37.20 21.22 -3.54
CA ARG A 35 37.77 22.49 -3.05
C ARG A 35 37.25 23.73 -3.78
N ASP A 36 36.49 23.58 -4.86
CA ASP A 36 35.98 24.73 -5.60
C ASP A 36 34.75 25.36 -4.91
N PRO A 37 34.81 26.63 -4.47
CA PRO A 37 33.71 27.28 -3.74
C PRO A 37 32.45 27.47 -4.59
N ARG A 38 32.58 27.46 -5.93
CA ARG A 38 31.44 27.56 -6.87
C ARG A 38 30.60 26.29 -6.90
N MET A 39 31.22 25.11 -6.77
CA MET A 39 30.51 23.83 -6.79
C MET A 39 29.72 23.56 -5.50
N LEU A 40 30.01 24.26 -4.39
CA LEU A 40 29.22 24.17 -3.16
C LEU A 40 28.00 25.10 -3.12
N GLN A 41 27.91 26.04 -4.07
CA GLN A 41 26.75 26.92 -4.22
C GLN A 41 25.65 26.31 -5.09
N LEU A 42 25.99 25.35 -5.96
CA LEU A 42 25.06 24.68 -6.89
C LEU A 42 24.03 23.74 -6.21
N PRO A 43 24.38 22.90 -5.21
CA PRO A 43 23.47 21.90 -4.65
C PRO A 43 22.15 22.43 -4.09
N PRO A 44 22.07 23.58 -3.38
CA PRO A 44 20.78 24.10 -2.93
C PRO A 44 19.88 24.53 -4.09
N TYR A 45 20.43 25.08 -5.19
CA TYR A 45 19.64 25.40 -6.38
C TYR A 45 19.18 24.13 -7.11
N LEU A 46 20.02 23.11 -7.17
CA LEU A 46 19.66 21.82 -7.75
C LEU A 46 18.58 21.11 -6.93
N SER A 47 18.69 21.13 -5.59
CA SER A 47 17.67 20.61 -4.67
C SER A 47 16.34 21.34 -4.84
N LEU A 48 16.36 22.68 -4.92
CA LEU A 48 15.17 23.48 -5.20
C LEU A 48 14.55 23.12 -6.56
N LEU A 49 15.38 22.94 -7.60
CA LEU A 49 14.92 22.52 -8.92
C LEU A 49 14.24 21.15 -8.85
N CYS A 50 14.82 20.17 -8.16
CA CYS A 50 14.23 18.84 -7.98
C CYS A 50 12.86 18.92 -7.28
N ILE A 51 12.73 19.75 -6.24
CA ILE A 51 11.44 19.98 -5.56
C ILE A 51 10.43 20.61 -6.51
N LEU A 52 10.81 21.68 -7.20
CA LEU A 52 9.90 22.38 -8.11
C LEU A 52 9.44 21.47 -9.24
N VAL A 53 10.36 20.75 -9.89
CA VAL A 53 10.03 19.84 -10.99
C VAL A 53 9.14 18.70 -10.48
N GLY A 54 9.46 18.08 -9.34
CA GLY A 54 8.62 17.00 -8.81
C GLY A 54 7.25 17.47 -8.34
N VAL A 55 7.12 18.65 -7.70
CA VAL A 55 5.79 19.18 -7.32
C VAL A 55 4.97 19.54 -8.55
N ILE A 56 5.59 20.20 -9.54
CA ILE A 56 4.92 20.50 -10.82
C ILE A 56 4.47 19.20 -11.49
N TRP A 57 5.31 18.16 -11.50
CA TRP A 57 4.97 16.87 -12.10
C TRP A 57 3.75 16.23 -11.43
N LEU A 58 3.67 16.20 -10.09
CA LEU A 58 2.48 15.73 -9.37
C LEU A 58 1.20 16.47 -9.78
N ILE A 59 1.29 17.81 -9.91
CA ILE A 59 0.16 18.66 -10.30
C ILE A 59 -0.23 18.42 -11.78
N LEU A 60 0.68 17.95 -12.62
CA LEU A 60 0.41 17.62 -14.03
C LEU A 60 -0.22 16.23 -14.23
N LEU A 61 -0.04 15.28 -13.30
CA LEU A 61 -0.58 13.91 -13.42
C LEU A 61 -2.10 13.83 -13.72
N PRO A 62 -2.98 14.67 -13.14
CA PRO A 62 -4.43 14.63 -13.43
C PRO A 62 -4.83 15.04 -14.85
N LEU A 63 -3.91 15.56 -15.66
CA LEU A 63 -4.19 15.94 -17.05
C LEU A 63 -4.44 14.70 -17.93
N ASP A 64 -5.23 14.88 -18.99
CA ASP A 64 -5.59 13.78 -19.91
C ASP A 64 -4.41 13.13 -20.62
N HIS A 65 -3.29 13.85 -20.77
CA HIS A 65 -2.10 13.35 -21.47
C HIS A 65 -1.27 12.37 -20.62
N TYR A 66 -1.37 12.48 -19.28
CA TYR A 66 -0.60 11.67 -18.34
C TYR A 66 -1.46 10.59 -17.66
N SER A 67 -2.77 10.80 -17.58
CA SER A 67 -3.72 9.80 -17.11
C SER A 67 -4.18 8.88 -18.26
N ARG A 68 -4.26 7.57 -17.98
CA ARG A 68 -4.76 6.57 -18.93
C ARG A 68 -6.20 6.20 -18.59
N LYS A 69 -6.99 5.84 -19.61
CA LYS A 69 -8.28 5.22 -19.36
C LYS A 69 -8.08 3.81 -18.80
N THR A 70 -8.92 3.42 -17.86
CA THR A 70 -8.93 2.05 -17.37
C THR A 70 -9.38 1.10 -18.48
N TYR A 71 -8.82 -0.10 -18.47
CA TYR A 71 -9.20 -1.19 -19.35
C TYR A 71 -9.09 -2.48 -18.53
N ILE A 72 -9.73 -3.55 -19.00
CA ILE A 72 -9.62 -4.87 -18.39
C ILE A 72 -8.51 -5.59 -19.15
N SER A 73 -7.43 -5.95 -18.46
CA SER A 73 -6.31 -6.68 -19.06
C SER A 73 -6.63 -8.17 -19.24
N GLU A 74 -7.39 -8.74 -18.30
CA GLU A 74 -7.76 -10.15 -18.31
C GLU A 74 -9.03 -10.42 -19.13
N ASN A 75 -8.85 -11.05 -20.29
CA ASN A 75 -9.95 -11.34 -21.21
C ASN A 75 -10.95 -12.36 -20.62
N ALA A 76 -10.52 -13.22 -19.70
CA ALA A 76 -11.39 -14.24 -19.10
C ALA A 76 -12.48 -13.64 -18.20
N LEU A 77 -12.32 -12.41 -17.69
CA LEU A 77 -13.29 -11.77 -16.82
C LEU A 77 -14.64 -11.56 -17.51
N LEU A 78 -14.65 -11.21 -18.81
CA LEU A 78 -15.84 -10.95 -19.62
C LEU A 78 -16.97 -10.20 -18.84
N PRO A 79 -16.66 -9.08 -18.15
CA PRO A 79 -17.61 -8.48 -17.23
C PRO A 79 -18.80 -7.91 -18.01
N GLY A 80 -19.99 -8.14 -17.46
CA GLY A 80 -21.22 -7.64 -18.05
C GLY A 80 -21.71 -8.39 -19.30
N GLN A 81 -21.06 -9.49 -19.71
CA GLN A 81 -21.51 -10.28 -20.86
C GLN A 81 -22.60 -11.30 -20.53
N VAL A 82 -22.72 -11.68 -19.26
CA VAL A 82 -23.67 -12.70 -18.81
C VAL A 82 -24.89 -12.03 -18.16
N HIS A 83 -26.08 -12.42 -18.58
CA HIS A 83 -27.32 -11.96 -17.97
C HIS A 83 -27.41 -12.38 -16.50
N THR A 84 -27.78 -11.41 -15.65
CA THR A 84 -28.04 -11.62 -14.23
C THR A 84 -29.53 -11.86 -14.04
N TYR A 85 -29.86 -12.88 -13.25
CA TYR A 85 -31.26 -13.31 -13.04
C TYR A 85 -31.72 -13.05 -11.60
N PHE A 86 -30.85 -12.52 -10.74
CA PHE A 86 -31.20 -12.15 -9.38
C PHE A 86 -32.26 -11.03 -9.37
N GLY A 87 -33.45 -11.32 -8.86
CA GLY A 87 -34.55 -10.36 -8.82
C GLY A 87 -35.92 -11.02 -8.68
N GLY A 88 -36.97 -10.25 -8.93
CA GLY A 88 -38.35 -10.74 -8.97
C GLY A 88 -38.79 -11.39 -7.65
N SER A 89 -38.87 -12.72 -7.64
CA SER A 89 -39.27 -13.50 -6.45
C SER A 89 -38.28 -13.41 -5.29
N GLU A 90 -36.99 -13.18 -5.55
CA GLU A 90 -35.95 -13.05 -4.52
C GLU A 90 -36.16 -11.82 -3.63
N HIS A 91 -36.84 -10.79 -4.14
CA HIS A 91 -37.17 -9.60 -3.36
C HIS A 91 -38.07 -9.92 -2.15
N ASN A 92 -38.98 -10.90 -2.27
CA ASN A 92 -39.84 -11.30 -1.15
C ASN A 92 -39.06 -12.06 -0.08
N ILE A 93 -38.08 -12.86 -0.50
CA ILE A 93 -37.22 -13.64 0.39
C ILE A 93 -36.28 -12.70 1.14
N LEU A 94 -35.69 -11.73 0.44
CA LEU A 94 -34.87 -10.70 1.07
C LEU A 94 -35.68 -9.93 2.11
N ARG A 95 -36.91 -9.50 1.77
CA ARG A 95 -37.80 -8.81 2.73
C ARG A 95 -38.15 -9.67 3.95
N ALA A 96 -38.28 -10.99 3.79
CA ALA A 96 -38.50 -11.90 4.92
C ALA A 96 -37.28 -11.97 5.84
N HIS A 97 -36.08 -12.26 5.29
CA HIS A 97 -34.84 -12.26 6.07
C HIS A 97 -34.58 -10.93 6.77
N ARG A 98 -34.91 -9.82 6.11
CA ARG A 98 -34.77 -8.48 6.67
C ARG A 98 -35.66 -8.25 7.90
N ARG A 99 -36.88 -8.79 7.91
CA ARG A 99 -37.79 -8.71 9.07
C ARG A 99 -37.34 -9.63 10.19
N GLU A 100 -36.79 -10.79 9.87
CA GLU A 100 -36.21 -11.69 10.86
C GLU A 100 -34.99 -11.04 11.52
N LEU A 101 -34.10 -10.45 10.74
CA LEU A 101 -32.91 -9.76 11.26
C LEU A 101 -33.24 -8.55 12.15
N ASP A 102 -34.37 -7.87 11.93
CA ASP A 102 -34.80 -6.77 12.82
C ASP A 102 -35.05 -7.23 14.25
N THR A 103 -35.50 -8.47 14.41
CA THR A 103 -35.76 -9.04 15.74
C THR A 103 -34.48 -9.36 16.49
N LEU A 104 -33.32 -9.31 15.81
CA LEU A 104 -32.02 -9.73 16.31
C LEU A 104 -31.03 -8.57 16.53
N ILE A 105 -31.47 -7.32 16.36
CA ILE A 105 -30.59 -6.13 16.43
C ILE A 105 -29.92 -5.99 17.81
N ASP A 106 -30.65 -6.29 18.88
CA ASP A 106 -30.21 -6.12 20.27
C ASP A 106 -29.66 -7.42 20.90
N GLU A 107 -29.66 -8.51 20.14
CA GLU A 107 -29.26 -9.84 20.62
C GLU A 107 -27.74 -10.04 20.62
N SER A 108 -27.27 -11.03 21.36
CA SER A 108 -25.84 -11.35 21.41
C SER A 108 -25.36 -11.97 20.10
N ASN A 109 -24.08 -11.78 19.74
CA ASN A 109 -23.51 -12.34 18.51
C ASN A 109 -23.75 -13.86 18.37
N HIS A 110 -23.72 -14.62 19.48
CA HIS A 110 -23.99 -16.06 19.46
C HIS A 110 -25.45 -16.38 19.13
N GLU A 111 -26.42 -15.62 19.64
CA GLU A 111 -27.85 -15.80 19.32
C GLU A 111 -28.15 -15.48 17.86
N ILE A 112 -27.56 -14.40 17.35
CA ILE A 112 -27.67 -14.05 15.93
C ILE A 112 -27.07 -15.17 15.06
N ASN A 113 -25.90 -15.70 15.43
CA ASN A 113 -25.28 -16.83 14.72
C ASN A 113 -26.14 -18.10 14.81
N ASN A 114 -26.81 -18.36 15.94
CA ASN A 114 -27.74 -19.50 16.08
C ASN A 114 -28.91 -19.40 15.10
N HIS A 115 -29.50 -18.22 14.96
CA HIS A 115 -30.58 -17.99 13.99
C HIS A 115 -30.09 -18.18 12.56
N LEU A 116 -28.96 -17.57 12.21
CA LEU A 116 -28.40 -17.71 10.87
C LEU A 116 -28.00 -19.13 10.52
N GLU A 117 -27.44 -19.88 11.48
CA GLU A 117 -27.10 -21.27 11.26
C GLU A 117 -28.36 -22.07 10.93
N SER A 118 -29.48 -21.82 11.62
CA SER A 118 -30.77 -22.43 11.30
C SER A 118 -31.21 -22.12 9.86
N VAL A 119 -31.13 -20.85 9.46
CA VAL A 119 -31.51 -20.39 8.11
C VAL A 119 -30.64 -21.02 7.02
N LEU A 120 -29.32 -20.99 7.18
CA LEU A 120 -28.37 -21.55 6.20
C LEU A 120 -28.42 -23.10 6.17
N SER A 121 -28.65 -23.74 7.32
CA SER A 121 -28.80 -25.20 7.41
C SER A 121 -30.06 -25.67 6.71
N ALA A 122 -31.17 -24.92 6.84
CA ALA A 122 -32.42 -25.20 6.16
C ALA A 122 -32.28 -25.15 4.62
N VAL A 123 -31.33 -24.35 4.12
CA VAL A 123 -30.98 -24.26 2.69
C VAL A 123 -30.04 -25.41 2.25
N GLY A 124 -29.43 -26.12 3.20
CA GLY A 124 -28.50 -27.22 2.95
C GLY A 124 -27.07 -26.76 2.64
N ILE A 125 -26.64 -25.65 3.22
CA ILE A 125 -25.26 -25.13 3.14
C ILE A 125 -24.44 -25.75 4.29
N LYS A 126 -23.18 -26.12 4.03
CA LYS A 126 -22.26 -26.62 5.07
C LYS A 126 -21.75 -25.44 5.88
N ILE A 127 -21.91 -25.46 7.20
CA ILE A 127 -21.64 -24.30 8.06
C ILE A 127 -20.50 -24.60 9.01
N GLY A 128 -19.64 -23.61 9.22
CA GLY A 128 -18.60 -23.61 10.24
C GLY A 128 -18.75 -22.40 11.15
N ARG A 129 -18.34 -22.58 12.41
CA ARG A 129 -18.23 -21.52 13.40
C ARG A 129 -16.79 -21.39 13.85
N GLN A 130 -16.39 -20.17 14.17
CA GLN A 130 -15.05 -19.88 14.65
C GLN A 130 -15.12 -18.85 15.77
N ASN A 131 -14.72 -19.26 16.98
CA ASN A 131 -14.57 -18.35 18.10
C ASN A 131 -13.18 -17.68 18.05
N TYR A 132 -13.13 -16.37 18.32
CA TYR A 132 -11.89 -15.62 18.31
C TYR A 132 -11.85 -14.54 19.39
N THR A 133 -10.65 -14.31 19.90
CA THR A 133 -10.26 -13.14 20.69
C THR A 133 -9.10 -12.48 19.97
N TYR A 134 -9.28 -11.25 19.51
CA TYR A 134 -8.29 -10.52 18.74
C TYR A 134 -7.92 -9.23 19.46
N HIS A 135 -6.63 -8.95 19.58
CA HIS A 135 -6.12 -7.72 20.19
C HIS A 135 -5.69 -6.76 19.09
N SER A 136 -6.29 -5.58 19.01
CA SER A 136 -5.97 -4.58 17.98
C SER A 136 -6.04 -3.18 18.57
N ALA A 137 -5.01 -2.36 18.33
CA ALA A 137 -4.92 -0.97 18.79
C ALA A 137 -5.17 -0.77 20.31
N GLY A 138 -4.77 -1.74 21.14
CA GLY A 138 -5.00 -1.71 22.60
C GLY A 138 -6.37 -2.21 23.06
N GLU A 139 -7.29 -2.45 22.14
CA GLU A 139 -8.62 -2.98 22.41
C GLU A 139 -8.69 -4.50 22.19
N THR A 140 -9.58 -5.16 22.95
CA THR A 140 -9.80 -6.60 22.84
C THR A 140 -11.17 -6.89 22.23
N TYR A 141 -11.17 -7.46 21.03
CA TYR A 141 -12.37 -7.82 20.29
C TYR A 141 -12.62 -9.32 20.44
N LYS A 142 -13.81 -9.68 20.95
CA LYS A 142 -14.25 -11.07 21.07
C LYS A 142 -15.49 -11.29 20.23
N GLY A 143 -15.59 -12.47 19.62
CA GLY A 143 -16.79 -12.85 18.89
C GLY A 143 -16.68 -14.21 18.23
N GLU A 144 -17.77 -14.62 17.61
CA GLU A 144 -17.85 -15.83 16.82
C GLU A 144 -18.20 -15.47 15.37
N ASN A 145 -17.34 -15.90 14.45
CA ASN A 145 -17.60 -15.82 13.01
C ASN A 145 -18.47 -17.01 12.60
N LEU A 146 -19.47 -16.75 11.78
CA LEU A 146 -20.25 -17.78 11.09
C LEU A 146 -19.87 -17.77 9.61
N TYR A 147 -19.64 -18.93 9.03
CA TYR A 147 -19.43 -19.02 7.59
C TYR A 147 -20.05 -20.28 6.99
N GLY A 148 -20.43 -20.20 5.72
CA GLY A 148 -21.01 -21.30 4.96
C GLY A 148 -20.25 -21.57 3.66
N ILE A 149 -20.10 -22.83 3.29
CA ILE A 149 -19.42 -23.24 2.05
C ILE A 149 -20.44 -23.87 1.10
N LEU A 150 -20.53 -23.30 -0.11
CA LEU A 150 -21.29 -23.83 -1.24
C LEU A 150 -20.30 -24.46 -2.23
N GLN A 151 -20.35 -25.79 -2.34
CA GLN A 151 -19.48 -26.52 -3.26
C GLN A 151 -19.99 -26.44 -4.70
N ALA A 152 -19.12 -26.06 -5.62
CA ALA A 152 -19.45 -25.96 -7.03
C ALA A 152 -19.78 -27.34 -7.62
N PRO A 153 -20.77 -27.45 -8.52
CA PRO A 153 -21.16 -28.73 -9.11
C PRO A 153 -20.21 -29.22 -10.22
N ARG A 154 -19.33 -28.38 -10.76
CA ARG A 154 -18.33 -28.76 -11.77
C ARG A 154 -16.88 -28.57 -11.33
N GLY A 155 -16.67 -28.04 -10.12
CA GLY A 155 -15.35 -27.74 -9.60
C GLY A 155 -14.77 -28.90 -8.81
N ASP A 156 -13.45 -29.03 -8.83
CA ASP A 156 -12.71 -29.98 -7.98
C ASP A 156 -12.56 -29.46 -6.53
N ALA A 157 -13.34 -28.42 -6.15
CA ALA A 157 -13.25 -27.69 -4.88
C ALA A 157 -11.84 -27.12 -4.58
N THR A 158 -11.06 -26.83 -5.64
CA THR A 158 -9.68 -26.32 -5.56
C THR A 158 -9.60 -24.82 -5.43
N GLU A 159 -10.67 -24.09 -5.76
CA GLU A 159 -10.73 -22.63 -5.75
C GLU A 159 -12.05 -22.14 -5.18
N ALA A 160 -12.02 -21.00 -4.48
CA ALA A 160 -13.18 -20.42 -3.83
C ALA A 160 -13.23 -18.89 -3.97
N ILE A 161 -14.46 -18.35 -4.03
CA ILE A 161 -14.76 -16.91 -3.99
C ILE A 161 -15.50 -16.62 -2.69
N VAL A 162 -15.13 -15.55 -2.00
CA VAL A 162 -15.71 -15.19 -0.69
C VAL A 162 -16.70 -14.03 -0.84
N LEU A 163 -17.91 -14.21 -0.31
CA LEU A 163 -18.88 -13.16 -0.06
C LEU A 163 -18.87 -12.80 1.43
N VAL A 164 -18.55 -11.56 1.78
CA VAL A 164 -18.51 -11.11 3.17
C VAL A 164 -19.67 -10.17 3.46
N ALA A 165 -20.40 -10.41 4.54
CA ALA A 165 -21.39 -9.47 5.06
C ALA A 165 -21.31 -9.42 6.58
N ALA A 166 -20.64 -8.40 7.11
CA ALA A 166 -20.46 -8.26 8.55
C ALA A 166 -21.72 -7.74 9.25
N TRP A 167 -21.94 -8.14 10.52
CA TRP A 167 -23.04 -7.64 11.35
C TRP A 167 -22.95 -6.14 11.56
N LYS A 168 -21.78 -5.69 12.02
CA LYS A 168 -21.44 -4.29 12.17
C LYS A 168 -20.59 -3.86 11.01
N ASN A 169 -21.05 -2.80 10.38
CA ASN A 169 -20.40 -2.23 9.24
C ASN A 169 -19.07 -1.53 9.58
N ILE A 170 -18.35 -1.02 8.57
CA ILE A 170 -17.19 -0.12 8.68
C ILE A 170 -17.45 1.04 9.65
N ASP A 171 -18.65 1.61 9.61
CA ASP A 171 -19.07 2.72 10.50
C ASP A 171 -19.66 2.25 11.84
N GLY A 172 -19.65 0.94 12.13
CA GLY A 172 -20.23 0.36 13.34
C GLY A 172 -21.76 0.24 13.35
N LEU A 173 -22.43 0.61 12.24
CA LEU A 173 -23.88 0.48 12.07
C LEU A 173 -24.29 -0.97 11.78
N PHE A 174 -25.52 -1.34 12.13
CA PHE A 174 -26.06 -2.67 11.82
C PHE A 174 -26.29 -2.81 10.31
N ASN A 175 -25.58 -3.74 9.68
CA ASN A 175 -25.60 -3.98 8.23
C ASN A 175 -26.78 -4.86 7.81
N ARG A 176 -27.98 -4.38 8.10
CA ARG A 176 -29.25 -5.08 7.90
C ARG A 176 -29.42 -5.61 6.47
N ASN A 177 -29.30 -4.72 5.49
CA ASN A 177 -29.53 -5.09 4.10
C ASN A 177 -28.37 -5.89 3.53
N GLY A 178 -27.13 -5.63 3.95
CA GLY A 178 -25.97 -6.42 3.53
C GLY A 178 -26.08 -7.89 3.93
N VAL A 179 -26.43 -8.18 5.18
CA VAL A 179 -26.59 -9.58 5.63
C VAL A 179 -27.82 -10.23 5.01
N SER A 180 -28.97 -9.54 4.95
CA SER A 180 -30.17 -10.09 4.29
C SER A 180 -29.93 -10.41 2.81
N LEU A 181 -29.16 -9.58 2.12
CA LEU A 181 -28.78 -9.78 0.72
C LEU A 181 -27.83 -10.96 0.59
N ALA A 182 -26.83 -11.10 1.47
CA ALA A 182 -25.92 -12.24 1.49
C ALA A 182 -26.66 -13.57 1.71
N LEU A 183 -27.62 -13.62 2.64
CA LEU A 183 -28.46 -14.82 2.87
C LEU A 183 -29.33 -15.16 1.66
N THR A 184 -29.91 -14.13 1.03
CA THR A 184 -30.73 -14.31 -0.18
C THR A 184 -29.88 -14.82 -1.34
N LEU A 185 -28.68 -14.25 -1.53
CA LEU A 185 -27.71 -14.70 -2.52
C LEU A 185 -27.23 -16.13 -2.23
N ALA A 186 -27.00 -16.49 -0.96
CA ALA A 186 -26.65 -17.84 -0.53
C ALA A 186 -27.66 -18.86 -1.05
N ARG A 187 -28.93 -18.61 -0.76
CA ARG A 187 -30.05 -19.44 -1.20
C ARG A 187 -30.16 -19.46 -2.73
N TYR A 188 -30.00 -18.32 -3.39
CA TYR A 188 -30.03 -18.22 -4.85
C TYR A 188 -28.95 -19.07 -5.51
N PHE A 189 -27.68 -18.92 -5.09
CA PHE A 189 -26.56 -19.70 -5.61
C PHE A 189 -26.74 -21.19 -5.32
N LYS A 190 -27.18 -21.56 -4.11
CA LYS A 190 -27.46 -22.95 -3.76
C LYS A 190 -28.52 -23.55 -4.68
N ARG A 191 -29.64 -22.86 -4.91
CA ARG A 191 -30.70 -23.31 -5.85
C ARG A 191 -30.15 -23.52 -7.26
N MET A 192 -29.32 -22.61 -7.75
CA MET A 192 -28.69 -22.75 -9.06
C MET A 192 -27.73 -23.96 -9.11
N PHE A 193 -26.97 -24.21 -8.06
CA PHE A 193 -26.06 -25.36 -7.98
C PHE A 193 -26.83 -26.68 -7.97
N TRP A 194 -27.94 -26.76 -7.21
CA TRP A 194 -28.84 -27.92 -7.22
C TRP A 194 -29.41 -28.20 -8.61
N LEU A 195 -29.86 -27.17 -9.32
CA LEU A 195 -30.36 -27.33 -10.69
C LEU A 195 -29.27 -27.89 -11.61
N LEU A 196 -28.03 -27.38 -11.52
CA LEU A 196 -26.90 -27.89 -12.30
C LEU A 196 -26.57 -29.36 -11.97
N GLN A 197 -26.64 -29.75 -10.70
CA GLN A 197 -26.45 -31.15 -10.30
C GLN A 197 -27.54 -32.06 -10.88
N LEU A 198 -28.80 -31.63 -10.90
CA LEU A 198 -29.88 -32.37 -11.53
C LEU A 198 -29.68 -32.51 -13.05
N VAL A 199 -29.25 -31.44 -13.72
CA VAL A 199 -28.90 -31.49 -15.15
C VAL A 199 -27.77 -32.48 -15.40
N GLN A 200 -26.74 -32.50 -14.57
CA GLN A 200 -25.63 -33.45 -14.67
C GLN A 200 -26.00 -34.89 -14.32
N ALA A 201 -26.97 -35.09 -13.43
CA ALA A 201 -27.48 -36.41 -13.07
C ALA A 201 -28.40 -36.97 -14.17
N CYS A 202 -28.99 -36.13 -15.01
CA CYS A 202 -29.84 -36.56 -16.11
C CYS A 202 -29.01 -37.34 -17.16
N GLY A 203 -29.34 -38.60 -17.41
CA GLY A 203 -28.61 -39.42 -18.39
C GLY A 203 -28.94 -39.09 -19.86
N ASP A 204 -30.08 -38.42 -20.11
CA ASP A 204 -30.56 -38.11 -21.46
C ASP A 204 -30.02 -36.76 -21.96
N LEU A 205 -29.41 -36.78 -23.15
CA LEU A 205 -28.86 -35.61 -23.82
C LEU A 205 -29.95 -34.58 -24.18
N SER A 206 -31.16 -35.05 -24.49
CA SER A 206 -32.30 -34.21 -24.87
C SER A 206 -32.78 -33.39 -23.67
N CYS A 207 -32.93 -34.05 -22.51
CA CYS A 207 -33.23 -33.40 -21.24
C CYS A 207 -32.10 -32.46 -20.78
N ARG A 208 -30.83 -32.84 -20.96
CA ARG A 208 -29.69 -31.95 -20.67
C ARG A 208 -29.73 -30.68 -21.51
N LEU A 209 -29.94 -30.80 -22.82
CA LEU A 209 -29.98 -29.65 -23.73
C LEU A 209 -31.17 -28.74 -23.43
N LEU A 210 -32.37 -29.30 -23.24
CA LEU A 210 -33.55 -28.54 -22.84
C LEU A 210 -33.34 -27.83 -21.50
N MET A 211 -32.84 -28.53 -20.48
CA MET A 211 -32.59 -27.89 -19.19
C MET A 211 -31.45 -26.86 -19.23
N MET A 212 -30.43 -27.05 -20.09
CA MET A 212 -29.36 -26.06 -20.30
C MET A 212 -29.87 -24.79 -20.97
N GLU A 213 -30.83 -24.91 -21.88
CA GLU A 213 -31.52 -23.76 -22.49
C GLU A 213 -32.36 -22.98 -21.46
N PHE A 214 -33.07 -23.68 -20.56
CA PHE A 214 -33.84 -23.06 -19.48
C PHE A 214 -33.01 -22.47 -18.34
N THR A 215 -31.83 -23.04 -18.04
CA THR A 215 -30.94 -22.56 -16.94
C THR A 215 -30.01 -21.43 -17.37
N GLY A 216 -30.05 -21.02 -18.63
CA GLY A 216 -29.27 -19.89 -19.14
C GLY A 216 -27.78 -20.07 -18.89
N TRP A 217 -27.18 -21.15 -19.43
CA TRP A 217 -25.73 -21.38 -19.59
C TRP A 217 -24.79 -20.93 -18.45
N SER A 218 -25.23 -20.93 -17.18
CA SER A 218 -24.37 -20.51 -16.06
C SER A 218 -23.64 -21.71 -15.49
N LEU A 219 -22.39 -21.90 -15.87
CA LEU A 219 -21.54 -22.98 -15.38
C LEU A 219 -20.68 -22.47 -14.22
N TRP A 220 -20.86 -23.05 -13.02
CA TRP A 220 -20.06 -22.71 -11.84
C TRP A 220 -18.96 -23.74 -11.61
N SER A 221 -17.72 -23.26 -11.52
CA SER A 221 -16.51 -24.05 -11.31
C SER A 221 -15.83 -23.76 -9.97
N LYS A 222 -16.15 -22.64 -9.32
CA LYS A 222 -15.55 -22.26 -8.03
C LYS A 222 -16.53 -22.34 -6.88
N ASP A 223 -16.02 -22.80 -5.74
CA ASP A 223 -16.79 -22.82 -4.50
C ASP A 223 -17.10 -21.37 -4.07
N ILE A 224 -18.24 -21.19 -3.41
CA ILE A 224 -18.63 -19.89 -2.85
C ILE A 224 -18.64 -20.02 -1.33
N ILE A 225 -17.87 -19.17 -0.66
CA ILE A 225 -17.85 -19.07 0.79
C ILE A 225 -18.63 -17.82 1.19
N ILE A 226 -19.52 -17.94 2.16
CA ILE A 226 -20.28 -16.82 2.69
C ILE A 226 -19.84 -16.62 4.13
N LEU A 227 -19.21 -15.49 4.41
CA LEU A 227 -18.64 -15.14 5.69
C LEU A 227 -19.48 -14.04 6.35
N VAL A 228 -19.98 -14.31 7.55
CA VAL A 228 -20.77 -13.39 8.36
C VAL A 228 -20.04 -13.15 9.69
N PRO A 229 -19.10 -12.19 9.74
CA PRO A 229 -18.37 -11.85 10.95
C PRO A 229 -19.11 -10.78 11.77
N PRO A 230 -18.92 -10.68 13.10
CA PRO A 230 -19.53 -9.62 13.89
C PRO A 230 -19.03 -8.23 13.62
N ASN A 231 -17.72 -8.10 13.39
CA ASN A 231 -17.11 -6.83 13.04
C ASN A 231 -16.48 -6.96 11.66
N SER A 232 -16.69 -5.96 10.83
CA SER A 232 -16.12 -5.88 9.48
C SER A 232 -14.61 -6.10 9.42
N ARG A 233 -13.82 -5.64 10.40
CA ARG A 233 -12.34 -5.72 10.33
C ARG A 233 -11.80 -6.92 11.09
N THR A 234 -11.99 -6.95 12.41
CA THR A 234 -11.34 -7.92 13.30
C THR A 234 -11.87 -9.35 13.12
N GLY A 235 -13.17 -9.51 12.89
CA GLY A 235 -13.75 -10.83 12.62
C GLY A 235 -13.29 -11.41 11.30
N THR A 236 -13.27 -10.60 10.24
CA THR A 236 -12.73 -11.00 8.95
C THR A 236 -11.26 -11.34 9.02
N GLN A 237 -10.43 -10.53 9.70
CA GLN A 237 -9.02 -10.81 9.90
C GLN A 237 -8.79 -12.16 10.58
N ALA A 238 -9.46 -12.41 11.72
CA ALA A 238 -9.32 -13.66 12.45
C ALA A 238 -9.73 -14.89 11.62
N TRP A 239 -10.70 -14.74 10.72
CA TRP A 239 -11.10 -15.81 9.82
C TRP A 239 -10.08 -16.06 8.71
N VAL A 240 -9.58 -15.00 8.07
CA VAL A 240 -8.58 -15.12 6.98
C VAL A 240 -7.25 -15.66 7.51
N ASP A 241 -6.81 -15.19 8.69
CA ASP A 241 -5.60 -15.69 9.36
C ASP A 241 -5.73 -17.20 9.61
N ALA A 242 -6.88 -17.66 10.09
CA ALA A 242 -7.13 -19.08 10.34
C ALA A 242 -7.35 -19.92 9.08
N TYR A 243 -7.80 -19.31 7.99
CA TYR A 243 -7.90 -19.97 6.69
C TYR A 243 -6.52 -20.41 6.20
N HIS A 244 -5.52 -19.54 6.36
CA HIS A 244 -4.13 -19.76 5.95
C HIS A 244 -3.24 -20.38 7.05
N ASP A 245 -3.83 -20.87 8.15
CA ASP A 245 -3.10 -21.44 9.30
C ASP A 245 -2.02 -20.48 9.88
N ALA A 246 -2.25 -19.17 9.75
CA ALA A 246 -1.37 -18.10 10.21
C ALA A 246 -1.85 -17.48 11.54
N HIS A 247 -2.81 -18.11 12.23
CA HIS A 247 -3.40 -17.62 13.47
C HIS A 247 -2.72 -18.18 14.72
N ASP A 248 -2.81 -17.44 15.82
CA ASP A 248 -2.45 -17.96 17.13
C ASP A 248 -3.58 -18.84 17.69
N THR A 249 -3.32 -20.15 17.76
CA THR A 249 -4.25 -21.17 18.25
C THR A 249 -4.75 -20.97 19.69
N HIS A 250 -4.06 -20.15 20.50
CA HIS A 250 -4.53 -19.85 21.86
C HIS A 250 -5.70 -18.86 21.88
N ASN A 251 -5.69 -17.91 20.94
CA ASN A 251 -6.61 -16.78 20.92
C ASN A 251 -7.69 -16.93 19.84
N VAL A 252 -7.38 -17.64 18.76
CA VAL A 252 -8.26 -17.84 17.60
C VAL A 252 -8.44 -19.33 17.36
N ALA A 253 -9.69 -19.78 17.23
CA ALA A 253 -9.97 -21.17 16.91
C ALA A 253 -9.64 -21.47 15.44
N SER A 254 -9.14 -22.68 15.17
CA SER A 254 -8.96 -23.18 13.80
C SER A 254 -10.30 -23.42 13.11
N LEU A 255 -10.32 -23.33 11.79
CA LEU A 255 -11.54 -23.52 11.00
C LEU A 255 -11.90 -25.02 10.87
N PRO A 256 -13.14 -25.42 11.23
CA PRO A 256 -13.57 -26.82 11.11
C PRO A 256 -13.76 -27.27 9.65
N LEU A 257 -14.02 -26.31 8.75
CA LEU A 257 -14.24 -26.53 7.33
C LEU A 257 -13.37 -25.56 6.53
N LYS A 258 -12.65 -26.07 5.52
CA LYS A 258 -11.93 -25.27 4.53
C LYS A 258 -12.39 -25.67 3.13
N SER A 259 -12.26 -24.74 2.18
CA SER A 259 -12.44 -25.01 0.74
C SER A 259 -11.08 -24.81 0.06
N GLY A 260 -11.06 -24.65 -1.26
CA GLY A 260 -9.87 -24.43 -2.05
C GLY A 260 -9.18 -23.07 -1.82
N ALA A 261 -8.20 -22.74 -2.67
CA ALA A 261 -7.52 -21.47 -2.62
C ALA A 261 -8.50 -20.30 -2.83
N LEU A 262 -8.39 -19.26 -2.01
CA LEU A 262 -9.26 -18.08 -2.13
C LEU A 262 -8.78 -17.25 -3.31
N GLN A 263 -9.63 -17.05 -4.31
CA GLN A 263 -9.27 -16.25 -5.48
C GLN A 263 -9.57 -14.77 -5.28
N ALA A 264 -10.77 -14.45 -4.77
CA ALA A 264 -11.23 -13.09 -4.61
C ALA A 264 -12.28 -13.00 -3.49
N ALA A 265 -12.42 -11.80 -2.91
CA ALA A 265 -13.41 -11.50 -1.87
C ALA A 265 -14.23 -10.26 -2.21
N ILE A 266 -15.55 -10.34 -2.09
CA ILE A 266 -16.44 -9.19 -2.24
C ILE A 266 -17.22 -9.03 -0.94
N ALA A 267 -17.14 -7.85 -0.35
CA ALA A 267 -17.88 -7.53 0.84
C ALA A 267 -19.05 -6.59 0.56
N ILE A 268 -20.19 -6.86 1.20
CA ILE A 268 -21.40 -6.05 1.12
C ILE A 268 -21.49 -5.19 2.37
N ASP A 269 -21.48 -3.89 2.16
CA ASP A 269 -21.72 -2.89 3.17
C ASP A 269 -22.99 -2.13 2.76
N TYR A 270 -24.13 -2.48 3.36
CA TYR A 270 -25.41 -1.87 3.05
C TYR A 270 -26.30 -1.74 4.31
N PRO A 271 -26.09 -0.66 5.09
CA PRO A 271 -26.85 -0.43 6.32
C PRO A 271 -28.20 0.29 6.10
N SER A 272 -28.36 1.05 5.00
CA SER A 272 -29.55 1.89 4.77
C SER A 272 -30.69 1.15 4.07
N ASP A 273 -31.94 1.53 4.38
CA ASP A 273 -33.16 1.01 3.72
C ASP A 273 -33.62 1.86 2.52
N GLN A 274 -32.82 2.86 2.14
CA GLN A 274 -33.19 3.80 1.09
C GLN A 274 -32.70 3.32 -0.27
N LEU A 275 -33.49 3.63 -1.31
CA LEU A 275 -33.07 3.45 -2.69
C LEU A 275 -31.83 4.30 -2.97
N PHE A 276 -30.89 3.76 -3.70
CA PHE A 276 -29.61 4.41 -3.95
C PHE A 276 -29.42 4.79 -5.42
N ASP A 277 -28.51 5.73 -5.68
CA ASP A 277 -28.17 6.21 -7.03
C ASP A 277 -26.94 5.48 -7.59
N GLY A 278 -25.99 5.14 -6.71
CA GLY A 278 -24.74 4.53 -7.13
C GLY A 278 -24.06 3.67 -6.07
N ILE A 279 -22.96 3.04 -6.47
CA ILE A 279 -22.14 2.16 -5.63
C ILE A 279 -20.76 2.79 -5.46
N HIS A 280 -20.37 3.00 -4.22
CA HIS A 280 -19.04 3.40 -3.80
C HIS A 280 -18.19 2.14 -3.60
N ILE A 281 -17.07 2.06 -4.33
CA ILE A 281 -16.15 0.94 -4.27
C ILE A 281 -15.02 1.31 -3.31
N VAL A 282 -14.93 0.60 -2.19
CA VAL A 282 -13.84 0.74 -1.23
C VAL A 282 -12.83 -0.37 -1.48
N TYR A 283 -11.58 0.01 -1.72
CA TYR A 283 -10.48 -0.89 -2.06
C TYR A 283 -9.20 -0.62 -1.26
N ASP A 284 -9.24 0.34 -0.32
CA ASP A 284 -8.09 0.76 0.46
C ASP A 284 -7.62 -0.38 1.40
N GLY A 285 -6.50 -1.02 1.05
CA GLY A 285 -5.89 -2.09 1.84
C GLY A 285 -5.01 -1.60 2.97
N THR A 286 -4.52 -2.54 3.79
CA THR A 286 -3.53 -2.26 4.84
C THR A 286 -2.18 -1.92 4.23
N ASN A 287 -1.42 -1.01 4.86
CA ASN A 287 -0.05 -0.64 4.45
C ASN A 287 0.04 -0.20 2.98
N GLY A 288 -0.97 0.53 2.49
CA GLY A 288 -1.00 1.05 1.12
C GLY A 288 -1.16 0.00 0.02
N GLN A 289 -1.40 -1.27 0.37
CA GLN A 289 -1.65 -2.32 -0.61
C GLN A 289 -3.01 -2.11 -1.29
N LEU A 290 -3.08 -2.49 -2.57
CA LEU A 290 -4.25 -2.32 -3.42
C LEU A 290 -4.61 -3.64 -4.08
N PRO A 291 -5.91 -3.94 -4.25
CA PRO A 291 -6.32 -5.06 -5.06
C PRO A 291 -6.04 -4.77 -6.53
N ASN A 292 -6.00 -5.84 -7.31
CA ASN A 292 -5.84 -5.77 -8.74
C ASN A 292 -6.91 -4.85 -9.38
N LEU A 293 -6.45 -3.94 -10.25
CA LEU A 293 -7.30 -2.94 -10.90
C LEU A 293 -8.40 -3.57 -11.78
N ASP A 294 -8.19 -4.76 -12.33
CA ASP A 294 -9.17 -5.45 -13.17
C ASP A 294 -10.43 -5.86 -12.39
N LEU A 295 -10.29 -6.16 -11.09
CA LEU A 295 -11.44 -6.42 -10.21
C LEU A 295 -12.33 -5.17 -10.10
N ILE A 296 -11.72 -4.01 -9.85
CA ILE A 296 -12.42 -2.73 -9.76
C ILE A 296 -13.09 -2.40 -11.10
N ASN A 297 -12.34 -2.51 -12.20
CA ASN A 297 -12.86 -2.22 -13.55
C ASN A 297 -14.01 -3.15 -13.93
N SER A 298 -13.95 -4.42 -13.55
CA SER A 298 -15.02 -5.39 -13.79
C SER A 298 -16.29 -5.01 -13.05
N ILE A 299 -16.18 -4.59 -11.79
CA ILE A 299 -17.32 -4.09 -11.01
C ILE A 299 -17.89 -2.81 -11.63
N VAL A 300 -17.03 -1.88 -12.05
CA VAL A 300 -17.45 -0.64 -12.74
C VAL A 300 -18.21 -0.96 -14.03
N ASN A 301 -17.74 -1.93 -14.81
CA ASN A 301 -18.39 -2.33 -16.05
C ASN A 301 -19.71 -3.07 -15.80
N VAL A 302 -19.78 -3.97 -14.81
CA VAL A 302 -21.04 -4.66 -14.44
C VAL A 302 -22.07 -3.66 -13.91
N ALA A 303 -21.68 -2.78 -12.99
CA ALA A 303 -22.58 -1.79 -12.40
C ALA A 303 -23.04 -0.74 -13.42
N GLY A 304 -22.11 -0.15 -14.19
CA GLY A 304 -22.43 0.88 -15.17
C GLY A 304 -23.06 0.34 -16.44
N GLY A 305 -22.53 -0.75 -16.99
CA GLY A 305 -22.94 -1.31 -18.28
C GLY A 305 -24.28 -2.06 -18.21
N GLN A 306 -24.45 -2.98 -17.26
CA GLN A 306 -25.68 -3.78 -17.18
C GLN A 306 -26.78 -3.13 -16.36
N MET A 307 -26.43 -2.44 -15.27
CA MET A 307 -27.41 -1.90 -14.32
C MET A 307 -27.64 -0.39 -14.45
N GLY A 308 -26.83 0.31 -15.25
CA GLY A 308 -26.90 1.77 -15.38
C GLY A 308 -26.53 2.53 -14.11
N MET A 309 -25.86 1.87 -13.15
CA MET A 309 -25.52 2.46 -11.85
C MET A 309 -24.27 3.31 -11.92
N ARG A 310 -24.26 4.42 -11.19
CA ARG A 310 -23.06 5.25 -11.04
C ARG A 310 -22.10 4.59 -10.07
N THR A 311 -20.81 4.56 -10.41
CA THR A 311 -19.76 4.11 -9.49
C THR A 311 -18.94 5.29 -8.99
N ALA A 312 -18.66 5.28 -7.70
CA ALA A 312 -17.80 6.26 -7.05
C ALA A 312 -16.61 5.58 -6.38
N ILE A 313 -15.54 6.35 -6.24
CA ILE A 313 -14.26 5.91 -5.66
C ILE A 313 -13.79 7.02 -4.72
N GLN A 314 -13.08 6.68 -3.64
CA GLN A 314 -12.47 7.62 -2.70
C GLN A 314 -13.44 8.66 -2.10
N GLY A 315 -14.71 8.28 -1.89
CA GLY A 315 -15.76 9.15 -1.36
C GLY A 315 -16.14 10.30 -2.28
N MET A 316 -15.80 10.22 -3.57
CA MET A 316 -16.12 11.23 -4.59
C MET A 316 -17.41 10.87 -5.32
N HIS A 317 -18.54 11.00 -4.62
CA HIS A 317 -19.86 10.60 -5.11
C HIS A 317 -20.34 11.38 -6.34
N ASN A 318 -19.99 12.67 -6.44
CA ASN A 318 -20.34 13.49 -7.59
C ASN A 318 -19.07 13.98 -8.31
N HIS A 319 -18.53 13.12 -9.18
CA HIS A 319 -17.33 13.38 -9.95
C HIS A 319 -17.67 13.74 -11.40
N ASP A 320 -17.30 14.93 -11.84
CA ASP A 320 -17.58 15.50 -13.18
C ASP A 320 -16.42 15.33 -14.18
N ASP A 321 -15.40 14.57 -13.80
CA ASP A 321 -14.16 14.38 -14.57
C ASP A 321 -13.33 15.66 -14.77
N SER A 322 -13.62 16.72 -14.00
CA SER A 322 -12.80 17.94 -14.01
C SER A 322 -11.43 17.71 -13.39
N TYR A 323 -10.45 18.50 -13.82
CA TYR A 323 -9.09 18.49 -13.27
C TYR A 323 -9.07 18.58 -11.73
N HIS A 324 -9.88 19.47 -11.15
CA HIS A 324 -9.93 19.67 -9.70
C HIS A 324 -10.44 18.43 -8.97
N HIS A 325 -11.49 17.79 -9.48
CA HIS A 325 -11.99 16.56 -8.88
C HIS A 325 -11.02 15.41 -9.04
N ARG A 326 -10.38 15.26 -10.21
CA ARG A 326 -9.32 14.25 -10.43
C ARG A 326 -8.15 14.42 -9.45
N LEU A 327 -7.66 15.65 -9.30
CA LEU A 327 -6.58 15.97 -8.36
C LEU A 327 -6.99 15.67 -6.92
N THR A 328 -8.22 16.02 -6.54
CA THR A 328 -8.76 15.75 -5.21
C THR A 328 -8.87 14.26 -4.93
N THR A 329 -9.36 13.47 -5.91
CA THR A 329 -9.43 12.01 -5.84
C THR A 329 -8.04 11.41 -5.65
N MET A 330 -7.05 11.87 -6.43
CA MET A 330 -5.66 11.43 -6.33
C MET A 330 -5.06 11.70 -4.97
N LEU A 331 -5.16 12.94 -4.48
CA LEU A 331 -4.59 13.35 -3.20
C LEU A 331 -5.25 12.61 -2.03
N ARG A 332 -6.58 12.39 -2.10
CA ARG A 332 -7.28 11.55 -1.13
C ARG A 332 -6.78 10.10 -1.15
N GLY A 333 -6.63 9.52 -2.34
CA GLY A 333 -6.08 8.18 -2.51
C GLY A 333 -4.66 8.06 -1.96
N MET A 334 -3.77 8.98 -2.33
CA MET A 334 -2.39 9.04 -1.82
C MET A 334 -2.34 9.18 -0.30
N LEU A 335 -3.20 10.04 0.28
CA LEU A 335 -3.26 10.22 1.73
C LEU A 335 -3.72 8.95 2.43
N LYS A 336 -4.79 8.30 1.95
CA LYS A 336 -5.28 7.05 2.55
C LYS A 336 -4.30 5.90 2.41
N GLN A 337 -3.69 5.74 1.23
CA GLN A 337 -2.65 4.74 0.99
C GLN A 337 -1.45 4.99 1.92
N GLY A 338 -1.00 6.24 2.04
CA GLY A 338 0.10 6.63 2.92
C GLY A 338 -0.18 6.45 4.42
N LEU A 339 -1.44 6.52 4.83
CA LEU A 339 -1.85 6.21 6.20
C LEU A 339 -1.85 4.70 6.47
N GLY A 340 -1.94 3.86 5.43
CA GLY A 340 -1.90 2.40 5.55
C GLY A 340 -3.07 1.78 6.33
N ILE A 341 -4.15 2.53 6.56
CA ILE A 341 -5.27 2.07 7.39
C ILE A 341 -6.22 1.22 6.56
N GLY A 342 -6.37 -0.06 6.93
CA GLY A 342 -7.41 -0.93 6.38
C GLY A 342 -8.80 -0.41 6.71
N THR A 343 -9.56 -0.03 5.68
CA THR A 343 -10.85 0.66 5.86
C THR A 343 -12.02 -0.29 6.13
N GLY A 344 -12.00 -1.50 5.57
CA GLY A 344 -13.12 -2.43 5.64
C GLY A 344 -12.73 -3.92 5.60
N PRO A 345 -13.70 -4.83 5.46
CA PRO A 345 -13.45 -6.27 5.50
C PRO A 345 -12.52 -6.75 4.38
N HIS A 346 -12.53 -6.07 3.23
CA HIS A 346 -11.63 -6.38 2.11
C HIS A 346 -10.15 -6.25 2.48
N SER A 347 -9.79 -5.34 3.39
CA SER A 347 -8.39 -5.08 3.72
C SER A 347 -7.68 -6.28 4.37
N SER A 348 -8.43 -7.20 4.99
CA SER A 348 -7.88 -8.41 5.61
C SER A 348 -7.45 -9.48 4.61
N PHE A 349 -7.97 -9.43 3.38
CA PHE A 349 -7.66 -10.41 2.33
C PHE A 349 -6.41 -10.03 1.51
N ILE A 350 -6.19 -8.72 1.33
CA ILE A 350 -5.13 -8.17 0.48
C ILE A 350 -3.71 -8.65 0.89
N PRO A 351 -3.34 -8.72 2.20
CA PRO A 351 -2.04 -9.24 2.62
C PRO A 351 -1.74 -10.69 2.20
N TYR A 352 -2.79 -11.48 1.94
CA TYR A 352 -2.68 -12.86 1.48
C TYR A 352 -2.72 -12.98 -0.05
N HIS A 353 -2.54 -11.86 -0.78
CA HIS A 353 -2.65 -11.77 -2.24
C HIS A 353 -4.02 -12.20 -2.77
N ILE A 354 -5.08 -11.97 -1.97
CA ILE A 354 -6.46 -12.21 -2.38
C ILE A 354 -7.08 -10.86 -2.72
N ASP A 355 -7.47 -10.70 -3.98
CA ASP A 355 -8.07 -9.46 -4.46
C ASP A 355 -9.45 -9.26 -3.84
N ALA A 356 -9.62 -8.16 -3.11
CA ALA A 356 -10.85 -7.90 -2.39
C ALA A 356 -11.31 -6.44 -2.43
N VAL A 357 -12.63 -6.26 -2.44
CA VAL A 357 -13.30 -4.95 -2.46
C VAL A 357 -14.57 -4.95 -1.62
N THR A 358 -14.95 -3.79 -1.09
CA THR A 358 -16.23 -3.60 -0.40
C THR A 358 -17.13 -2.66 -1.20
N LEU A 359 -18.40 -3.04 -1.35
CA LEU A 359 -19.41 -2.28 -2.08
C LEU A 359 -20.35 -1.58 -1.10
N GLN A 360 -20.43 -0.26 -1.21
CA GLN A 360 -21.27 0.62 -0.40
C GLN A 360 -22.27 1.37 -1.29
N PRO A 361 -23.59 1.18 -1.16
CA PRO A 361 -24.54 2.02 -1.88
C PRO A 361 -24.56 3.45 -1.31
N TYR A 362 -24.74 4.44 -2.18
CA TYR A 362 -24.83 5.85 -1.79
C TYR A 362 -25.85 6.63 -2.61
N GLY A 363 -26.23 7.79 -2.07
CA GLY A 363 -27.16 8.72 -2.71
C GLY A 363 -28.61 8.26 -2.61
N ASN A 364 -29.51 9.07 -3.13
CA ASN A 364 -30.94 8.77 -3.21
C ASN A 364 -31.28 8.59 -4.68
N GLY A 365 -31.60 7.36 -5.06
CA GLY A 365 -31.90 7.02 -6.44
C GLY A 365 -33.10 6.10 -6.55
N TRP A 366 -33.08 5.27 -7.60
CA TRP A 366 -34.16 4.36 -7.96
C TRP A 366 -33.70 2.90 -7.94
N HIS A 367 -32.42 2.67 -7.62
CA HIS A 367 -31.87 1.33 -7.48
C HIS A 367 -32.19 0.76 -6.10
N ASP A 368 -32.60 -0.51 -6.11
CA ASP A 368 -33.02 -1.27 -4.94
C ASP A 368 -31.98 -2.33 -4.55
N GLU A 369 -32.26 -3.09 -3.50
CA GLU A 369 -31.39 -4.17 -3.03
C GLU A 369 -31.23 -5.27 -4.09
N MET A 370 -32.20 -5.44 -4.99
CA MET A 370 -32.10 -6.37 -6.11
C MET A 370 -31.07 -5.90 -7.15
N ALA A 371 -30.99 -4.59 -7.42
CA ALA A 371 -29.95 -4.04 -8.30
C ALA A 371 -28.55 -4.29 -7.73
N MET A 372 -28.34 -4.12 -6.42
CA MET A 372 -27.08 -4.49 -5.76
C MET A 372 -26.79 -5.99 -5.90
N GLY A 373 -27.79 -6.84 -5.65
CA GLY A 373 -27.64 -8.29 -5.80
C GLY A 373 -27.28 -8.74 -7.21
N ARG A 374 -27.82 -8.08 -8.25
CA ARG A 374 -27.42 -8.34 -9.64
C ARG A 374 -25.99 -7.92 -9.94
N VAL A 375 -25.50 -6.82 -9.38
CA VAL A 375 -24.07 -6.46 -9.52
C VAL A 375 -23.20 -7.53 -8.90
N ILE A 376 -23.52 -7.96 -7.67
CA ILE A 376 -22.77 -9.02 -6.99
C ILE A 376 -22.83 -10.32 -7.80
N GLU A 377 -24.00 -10.73 -8.30
CA GLU A 377 -24.12 -11.90 -9.18
C GLU A 377 -23.23 -11.77 -10.43
N GLY A 378 -23.28 -10.61 -11.11
CA GLY A 378 -22.49 -10.34 -12.30
C GLY A 378 -20.98 -10.38 -12.03
N THR A 379 -20.55 -9.83 -10.90
CA THR A 379 -19.14 -9.89 -10.48
C THR A 379 -18.72 -11.31 -10.11
N PHE A 380 -19.54 -12.08 -9.38
CA PHE A 380 -19.23 -13.48 -9.06
C PHE A 380 -19.15 -14.35 -10.31
N ARG A 381 -20.03 -14.13 -11.31
CA ARG A 381 -19.97 -14.82 -12.61
C ARG A 381 -18.67 -14.47 -13.36
N SER A 382 -18.27 -13.20 -13.35
CA SER A 382 -17.02 -12.72 -13.95
C SER A 382 -15.80 -13.36 -13.29
N LEU A 383 -15.76 -13.39 -11.96
CA LEU A 383 -14.69 -14.03 -11.18
C LEU A 383 -14.66 -15.55 -11.37
N ASN A 384 -15.82 -16.20 -11.49
CA ASN A 384 -15.90 -17.64 -11.71
C ASN A 384 -15.21 -18.06 -13.03
N ASN A 385 -15.18 -17.20 -14.05
CA ASN A 385 -14.55 -17.50 -15.34
C ASN A 385 -13.00 -17.45 -15.33
N LEU A 386 -12.39 -16.82 -14.31
CA LEU A 386 -10.94 -16.75 -14.21
C LEU A 386 -10.33 -18.15 -14.04
N LEU A 387 -9.25 -18.47 -14.74
CA LEU A 387 -8.54 -19.75 -14.57
C LEU A 387 -7.30 -19.63 -13.68
N GLU A 388 -6.80 -18.42 -13.51
CA GLU A 388 -5.59 -18.11 -12.74
C GLU A 388 -5.87 -16.91 -11.82
N HIS A 389 -4.98 -16.67 -10.85
CA HIS A 389 -5.00 -15.44 -10.06
C HIS A 389 -4.70 -14.23 -10.97
N LEU A 390 -5.21 -13.06 -10.60
CA LEU A 390 -5.05 -11.85 -11.40
C LEU A 390 -3.59 -11.36 -11.35
N HIS A 391 -2.78 -11.70 -12.34
CA HIS A 391 -1.34 -11.38 -12.37
C HIS A 391 -0.92 -10.34 -13.41
N GLN A 392 -1.71 -10.07 -14.46
CA GLN A 392 -1.31 -9.16 -15.54
C GLN A 392 -1.58 -7.68 -15.27
N SER A 393 -2.54 -7.36 -14.40
CA SER A 393 -2.91 -5.95 -14.15
C SER A 393 -1.99 -5.27 -13.13
N PHE A 394 -2.09 -3.94 -13.05
CA PHE A 394 -1.27 -3.11 -12.17
C PHE A 394 -1.72 -3.25 -10.70
N PHE A 395 -0.77 -3.53 -9.81
CA PHE A 395 -0.96 -3.48 -8.34
C PHE A 395 -0.65 -2.10 -7.75
N PHE A 396 0.13 -1.28 -8.45
CA PHE A 396 0.51 0.07 -8.03
C PHE A 396 -0.06 1.11 -8.99
N TYR A 397 -1.16 1.75 -8.56
CA TYR A 397 -1.87 2.74 -9.34
C TYR A 397 -2.49 3.82 -8.45
N LEU A 398 -2.67 5.00 -9.05
CA LEU A 398 -3.48 6.07 -8.48
C LEU A 398 -4.73 6.25 -9.34
N LEU A 399 -5.90 6.01 -8.74
CA LEU A 399 -7.18 6.26 -9.39
C LEU A 399 -7.52 7.74 -9.32
N MET A 400 -7.78 8.32 -10.49
CA MET A 400 -8.19 9.72 -10.64
C MET A 400 -9.71 9.83 -10.75
N GLN A 401 -10.30 8.81 -11.36
CA GLN A 401 -11.73 8.64 -11.60
C GLN A 401 -11.98 7.13 -11.76
N ARG A 402 -13.24 6.70 -11.69
CA ARG A 402 -13.65 5.31 -12.01
C ARG A 402 -13.12 4.75 -13.34
N ASP A 403 -12.89 5.61 -14.33
CA ASP A 403 -12.47 5.23 -15.69
C ASP A 403 -11.05 5.69 -16.03
N ARG A 404 -10.30 6.26 -15.06
CA ARG A 404 -8.96 6.84 -15.30
C ARG A 404 -8.00 6.57 -14.15
N PHE A 405 -6.79 6.13 -14.52
CA PHE A 405 -5.73 5.83 -13.58
C PHE A 405 -4.36 6.34 -14.07
N VAL A 406 -3.44 6.45 -13.12
CA VAL A 406 -2.03 6.80 -13.33
C VAL A 406 -1.21 5.61 -12.82
N SER A 407 -0.34 5.05 -13.66
CA SER A 407 0.48 3.89 -13.30
C SER A 407 1.76 4.30 -12.58
N ILE A 408 2.38 3.37 -11.85
CA ILE A 408 3.65 3.58 -11.13
C ILE A 408 4.73 4.24 -11.99
N GLY A 409 4.91 3.83 -13.25
CA GLY A 409 5.93 4.40 -14.13
C GLY A 409 5.76 5.91 -14.42
N THR A 410 4.57 6.47 -14.22
CA THR A 410 4.28 7.89 -14.51
C THR A 410 4.41 8.80 -13.29
N TYR A 411 4.08 8.32 -12.09
CA TYR A 411 4.19 9.11 -10.85
C TYR A 411 5.51 8.85 -10.10
N LEU A 412 6.15 7.69 -10.28
CA LEU A 412 7.39 7.33 -9.57
C LEU A 412 8.54 8.33 -9.84
N PRO A 413 8.80 8.82 -11.07
CA PRO A 413 9.86 9.80 -11.29
C PRO A 413 9.67 11.08 -10.48
N SER A 414 8.42 11.49 -10.27
CA SER A 414 8.06 12.65 -9.46
C SER A 414 8.43 12.45 -8.00
N ALA A 415 8.09 11.28 -7.44
CA ALA A 415 8.44 10.91 -6.07
C ALA A 415 9.97 10.78 -5.90
N MET A 416 10.66 10.19 -6.88
CA MET A 416 12.12 10.06 -6.89
C MET A 416 12.83 11.42 -6.93
N LEU A 417 12.32 12.39 -7.70
CA LEU A 417 12.86 13.75 -7.73
C LEU A 417 12.69 14.47 -6.39
N LEU A 418 11.53 14.31 -5.74
CA LEU A 418 11.34 14.76 -4.38
C LEU A 418 12.34 14.08 -3.44
N ALA A 419 12.49 12.76 -3.47
CA ALA A 419 13.47 12.06 -2.62
C ALA A 419 14.92 12.53 -2.88
N ALA A 420 15.31 12.70 -4.14
CA ALA A 420 16.66 13.10 -4.55
C ALA A 420 17.08 14.48 -4.00
N ASN A 421 16.12 15.39 -3.82
CA ASN A 421 16.40 16.72 -3.26
C ASN A 421 17.08 16.63 -1.89
N PHE A 422 16.61 15.70 -1.05
CA PHE A 422 17.11 15.50 0.29
C PHE A 422 18.55 14.96 0.21
N THR A 423 18.81 13.98 -0.66
CA THR A 423 20.14 13.37 -0.84
C THR A 423 21.16 14.39 -1.28
N ILE A 424 20.80 15.25 -2.24
CA ILE A 424 21.65 16.33 -2.74
C ILE A 424 22.00 17.31 -1.60
N MET A 425 21.02 17.67 -0.78
CA MET A 425 21.22 18.59 0.34
C MET A 425 22.08 17.97 1.45
N ALA A 426 21.85 16.70 1.79
CA ALA A 426 22.63 15.95 2.77
C ALA A 426 24.11 15.87 2.36
N ILE A 427 24.39 15.51 1.10
CA ILE A 427 25.75 15.47 0.55
C ILE A 427 26.37 16.87 0.56
N SER A 428 25.61 17.92 0.18
CA SER A 428 26.11 19.30 0.20
C SER A 428 26.57 19.72 1.60
N LEU A 429 25.78 19.41 2.62
CA LEU A 429 26.06 19.80 3.99
C LEU A 429 27.16 18.95 4.62
N TRP A 430 27.29 17.68 4.22
CA TRP A 430 28.43 16.82 4.53
C TRP A 430 29.75 17.30 3.91
N VAL A 431 29.70 17.89 2.72
CA VAL A 431 30.87 18.48 2.06
C VAL A 431 31.24 19.82 2.72
N LYS A 432 30.24 20.67 3.01
CA LYS A 432 30.44 21.96 3.72
C LYS A 432 31.06 21.79 5.10
N SER A 433 30.60 20.82 5.90
CA SER A 433 31.19 20.54 7.22
C SER A 433 32.66 20.12 7.16
N GLY A 434 33.09 19.64 5.99
CA GLY A 434 34.46 19.22 5.72
C GLY A 434 35.46 20.32 5.39
N GLN A 435 34.99 21.54 5.14
CA GLN A 435 35.86 22.64 4.75
C GLN A 435 36.35 23.37 6.01
N PRO A 436 37.66 23.64 6.15
CA PRO A 436 38.15 24.42 7.27
C PRO A 436 37.51 25.81 7.21
N ALA A 437 36.92 26.25 8.32
CA ALA A 437 36.41 27.59 8.44
C ALA A 437 37.57 28.56 8.15
N LEU A 438 37.53 29.22 7.00
CA LEU A 438 38.43 30.33 6.71
C LEU A 438 38.21 31.35 7.81
N SER A 439 39.17 31.45 8.71
CA SER A 439 39.20 32.33 9.87
C SER A 439 38.70 33.72 9.51
N ALA A 440 37.45 34.03 9.85
CA ALA A 440 36.87 35.36 9.80
C ALA A 440 37.39 36.21 10.98
N ARG A 441 38.70 36.18 11.26
CA ARG A 441 39.32 36.94 12.36
C ARG A 441 40.67 37.56 12.01
N GLY A 442 40.90 37.91 10.74
CA GLY A 442 42.20 38.43 10.30
C GLY A 442 42.18 39.44 9.16
N LEU A 443 41.16 40.28 9.04
CA LEU A 443 41.18 41.46 8.16
C LEU A 443 40.56 42.65 8.88
N LYS A 444 41.30 43.19 9.86
CA LYS A 444 41.25 44.62 10.15
C LYS A 444 42.44 45.24 9.42
N LEU A 445 42.17 45.93 8.32
CA LEU A 445 43.15 46.76 7.63
C LEU A 445 42.73 48.23 7.71
N GLY A 446 43.67 49.08 8.12
CA GLY A 446 43.63 50.55 8.10
C GLY A 446 43.51 51.16 9.51
N SER A 447 44.39 52.02 10.02
CA SER A 447 45.57 52.74 9.49
C SER A 447 46.38 53.21 10.72
N THR A 448 47.70 53.34 10.69
CA THR A 448 48.39 54.65 10.55
C THR A 448 49.90 54.42 10.34
N GLN A 449 50.47 55.31 9.53
CA GLN A 449 51.82 55.40 8.96
C GLN A 449 52.98 55.33 9.96
N GLN A 450 54.11 54.76 9.55
CA GLN A 450 55.39 55.51 9.44
C GLN A 450 56.48 54.72 8.70
N ALA A 451 57.41 55.49 8.15
CA ALA A 451 58.33 55.19 7.07
C ALA A 451 59.57 54.37 7.46
N GLY A 452 60.17 53.73 6.43
CA GLY A 452 61.63 53.67 6.29
C GLY A 452 62.30 52.31 6.52
N LYS A 453 62.65 51.64 5.41
CA LYS A 453 64.00 51.13 5.04
C LYS A 453 63.88 49.90 4.14
N GLU A 454 64.39 50.04 2.92
CA GLU A 454 64.75 48.92 2.05
C GLU A 454 65.75 47.99 2.76
N LYS A 455 65.40 46.70 2.85
CA LYS A 455 66.38 45.63 3.00
C LYS A 455 66.00 44.48 2.08
N ALA A 456 67.02 44.00 1.37
CA ALA A 456 66.99 43.00 0.32
C ALA A 456 66.29 41.69 0.73
N VAL A 457 65.48 41.17 -0.18
CA VAL A 457 64.88 39.82 -0.10
C VAL A 457 65.94 38.79 -0.51
N PRO A 458 66.33 37.82 0.33
CA PRO A 458 67.12 36.69 -0.15
C PRO A 458 66.22 35.77 -0.99
N ARG A 459 66.65 35.50 -2.22
CA ARG A 459 66.09 34.47 -3.10
C ARG A 459 66.23 33.11 -2.41
N GLY A 460 65.10 32.49 -2.05
CA GLY A 460 65.11 31.14 -1.47
C GLY A 460 63.94 30.79 -0.53
N ALA A 461 62.96 31.68 -0.32
CA ALA A 461 61.78 31.32 0.47
C ALA A 461 60.78 30.53 -0.38
N VAL A 462 60.83 29.20 -0.28
CA VAL A 462 59.75 28.32 -0.72
C VAL A 462 58.50 28.68 0.09
N VAL A 463 57.53 29.33 -0.55
CA VAL A 463 56.18 29.47 0.00
C VAL A 463 55.57 28.07 0.03
N ARG A 464 55.71 27.36 1.16
CA ARG A 464 54.92 26.16 1.42
C ARG A 464 53.47 26.60 1.54
N LEU A 465 52.66 26.31 0.52
CA LEU A 465 51.20 26.26 0.70
C LEU A 465 50.95 25.34 1.92
N PRO A 466 50.08 25.72 2.88
CA PRO A 466 49.75 24.83 3.96
C PRO A 466 49.13 23.58 3.33
N THR A 467 49.81 22.45 3.46
CA THR A 467 49.19 21.15 3.22
C THR A 467 48.09 21.01 4.25
N ALA A 468 46.86 21.34 3.84
CA ALA A 468 45.67 21.15 4.65
C ALA A 468 45.61 19.65 5.01
N ARG A 469 46.06 19.33 6.24
CA ARG A 469 45.91 17.99 6.80
C ARG A 469 44.42 17.68 6.80
N PRO A 470 43.97 16.55 6.23
CA PRO A 470 42.58 16.15 6.37
C PRO A 470 42.34 15.95 7.86
N GLY A 471 41.58 16.86 8.50
CA GLY A 471 41.17 16.67 9.87
C GLY A 471 40.30 15.43 9.96
N GLU A 472 40.64 14.51 10.87
CA GLU A 472 39.76 13.40 11.23
C GLU A 472 38.43 13.99 11.74
N ARG A 473 37.32 13.50 11.17
CA ARG A 473 35.99 13.97 11.54
C ARG A 473 35.54 13.16 12.73
N ASN A 474 35.20 13.84 13.82
CA ASN A 474 34.53 13.19 14.95
C ASN A 474 33.10 12.82 14.52
N LEU A 475 32.94 11.60 14.01
CA LEU A 475 31.65 11.06 13.55
C LEU A 475 30.75 10.59 14.69
N PHE A 476 31.27 10.49 15.92
CA PHE A 476 30.55 9.97 17.07
C PHE A 476 29.29 10.79 17.43
N LEU A 477 29.43 12.11 17.58
CA LEU A 477 28.29 12.99 17.90
C LEU A 477 27.24 13.03 16.78
N PRO A 478 27.61 13.19 15.49
CA PRO A 478 26.66 13.10 14.38
C PRO A 478 25.94 11.75 14.30
N LEU A 479 26.66 10.62 14.42
CA LEU A 479 26.03 9.30 14.47
C LEU A 479 25.11 9.17 15.67
N GLY A 480 25.50 9.69 16.83
CA GLY A 480 24.67 9.68 18.04
C GLY A 480 23.39 10.50 17.87
N ILE A 481 23.45 11.65 17.19
CA ILE A 481 22.26 12.45 16.87
C ILE A 481 21.37 11.73 15.86
N VAL A 482 21.93 11.14 14.80
CA VAL A 482 21.17 10.38 13.81
C VAL A 482 20.49 9.17 14.47
N ALA A 483 21.25 8.37 15.24
CA ALA A 483 20.70 7.26 16.01
C ALA A 483 19.65 7.71 17.03
N GLY A 484 19.84 8.87 17.68
CA GLY A 484 18.87 9.47 18.58
C GLY A 484 17.60 9.94 17.88
N CYS A 485 17.69 10.47 16.66
CA CYS A 485 16.54 10.87 15.85
C CYS A 485 15.77 9.64 15.33
N HIS A 486 16.48 8.59 14.91
CA HIS A 486 15.90 7.28 14.60
C HIS A 486 15.17 6.69 15.81
N ALA A 487 15.81 6.69 16.98
CA ALA A 487 15.17 6.25 18.22
C ALA A 487 13.97 7.13 18.60
N ALA A 488 14.04 8.45 18.37
CA ALA A 488 12.93 9.35 18.62
C ALA A 488 11.74 9.10 17.67
N SER A 489 11.98 8.66 16.42
CA SER A 489 10.92 8.31 15.46
C SER A 489 10.10 7.08 15.86
N ILE A 490 10.62 6.25 16.76
CA ILE A 490 9.89 5.13 17.38
C ILE A 490 8.71 5.66 18.21
N VAL A 491 8.83 6.84 18.83
CA VAL A 491 7.76 7.39 19.69
C VAL A 491 6.51 7.75 18.88
N PRO A 492 6.57 8.57 17.81
CA PRO A 492 5.44 8.75 16.91
C PRO A 492 4.93 7.43 16.34
N LEU A 493 5.81 6.52 15.91
CA LEU A 493 5.40 5.22 15.36
C LEU A 493 4.59 4.39 16.37
N CYS A 494 5.05 4.31 17.62
CA CYS A 494 4.33 3.64 18.71
C CYS A 494 3.00 4.33 19.01
N VAL A 495 2.96 5.67 18.99
CA VAL A 495 1.71 6.42 19.16
C VAL A 495 0.75 6.13 18.01
N PHE A 496 1.19 6.18 16.75
CA PHE A 496 0.37 5.84 15.58
C PHE A 496 -0.15 4.41 15.62
N ASN A 497 0.65 3.46 16.10
CA ASN A 497 0.26 2.06 16.19
C ASN A 497 -0.71 1.78 17.36
N SER A 498 -0.87 2.72 18.29
CA SER A 498 -1.69 2.59 19.50
C SER A 498 -2.94 3.46 19.48
N VAL A 499 -3.14 4.29 18.45
CA VAL A 499 -4.25 5.24 18.36
C VAL A 499 -5.32 4.71 17.41
N ASP A 500 -6.58 4.84 17.80
CA ASP A 500 -7.73 4.44 17.00
C ASP A 500 -7.82 5.18 15.65
N GLY A 501 -8.41 4.50 14.66
CA GLY A 501 -8.52 4.99 13.28
C GLY A 501 -9.27 6.31 13.09
N SER A 502 -10.04 6.77 14.10
CA SER A 502 -10.72 8.07 14.06
C SER A 502 -9.82 9.26 14.42
N VAL A 503 -8.74 9.02 15.20
CA VAL A 503 -7.80 10.04 15.66
C VAL A 503 -6.46 9.95 14.93
N SER A 504 -6.27 8.91 14.12
CA SER A 504 -5.06 8.68 13.31
C SER A 504 -4.80 9.81 12.29
N VAL A 505 -5.83 10.32 11.61
CA VAL A 505 -5.68 11.42 10.62
C VAL A 505 -5.31 12.74 11.30
N PRO A 506 -6.01 13.22 12.34
CA PRO A 506 -5.56 14.38 13.11
C PRO A 506 -4.16 14.23 13.72
N SER A 507 -3.82 13.04 14.22
CA SER A 507 -2.49 12.74 14.76
C SER A 507 -1.42 12.80 13.66
N PHE A 508 -1.70 12.24 12.48
CA PHE A 508 -0.83 12.27 11.30
C PHE A 508 -0.52 13.69 10.87
N LEU A 509 -1.55 14.50 10.68
CA LEU A 509 -1.38 15.91 10.37
C LEU A 509 -0.66 16.65 11.51
N GLY A 510 -0.94 16.28 12.77
CA GLY A 510 -0.27 16.81 13.95
C GLY A 510 1.22 16.48 14.06
N PHE A 511 1.73 15.41 13.43
CA PHE A 511 3.15 15.07 13.39
C PHE A 511 3.84 15.59 12.11
N VAL A 512 3.15 15.57 10.97
CA VAL A 512 3.69 15.98 9.66
C VAL A 512 3.84 17.49 9.53
N PHE A 513 2.90 18.29 10.06
CA PHE A 513 2.96 19.76 9.91
C PHE A 513 3.97 20.49 10.80
N PRO A 514 4.20 20.10 12.08
CA PRO A 514 5.13 20.84 12.93
C PRO A 514 6.58 20.72 12.49
N GLY A 515 7.04 19.59 11.94
CA GLY A 515 8.44 19.39 11.54
C GLY A 515 8.93 20.43 10.51
N PRO A 516 8.25 20.58 9.37
CA PRO A 516 8.51 21.64 8.39
C PRO A 516 8.33 23.05 8.97
N LEU A 517 7.34 23.27 9.86
CA LEU A 517 7.10 24.58 10.47
C LEU A 517 8.20 24.97 11.48
N LEU A 518 8.71 24.01 12.26
CA LEU A 518 9.81 24.16 13.21
C LEU A 518 11.13 24.39 12.48
N THR A 519 11.36 23.70 11.37
CA THR A 519 12.53 23.94 10.51
C THR A 519 12.44 25.30 9.83
N LEU A 520 11.27 25.72 9.31
CA LEU A 520 11.05 27.07 8.78
C LEU A 520 11.22 28.15 9.87
N ALA A 521 10.69 27.93 11.08
CA ALA A 521 10.78 28.85 12.21
C ALA A 521 12.22 28.98 12.73
N SER A 522 12.97 27.88 12.77
CA SER A 522 14.40 27.87 13.12
C SER A 522 15.25 28.58 12.05
N ALA A 523 14.88 28.44 10.76
CA ALA A 523 15.49 29.17 9.67
C ALA A 523 15.17 30.69 9.73
N ALA A 524 13.95 31.07 10.08
CA ALA A 524 13.52 32.46 10.23
C ALA A 524 14.16 33.15 11.45
N THR A 525 14.39 32.42 12.55
CA THR A 525 15.02 32.93 13.78
C THR A 525 16.56 32.90 13.74
N SER A 526 17.16 32.25 12.73
CA SER A 526 18.61 32.15 12.53
C SER A 526 19.35 33.49 12.39
N SER A 527 18.63 34.59 12.12
CA SER A 527 19.23 35.93 12.08
C SER A 527 19.68 36.42 13.47
N ARG A 528 18.94 36.07 14.54
CA ARG A 528 19.23 36.44 15.93
C ARG A 528 19.95 35.33 16.72
N PHE A 529 19.82 34.08 16.31
CA PHE A 529 20.43 32.92 16.99
C PHE A 529 21.88 32.59 16.57
N ARG A 530 22.51 33.43 15.73
CA ARG A 530 23.93 33.25 15.34
C ARG A 530 24.90 33.30 16.53
N HIS A 531 24.56 34.00 17.61
CA HIS A 531 25.43 34.09 18.78
C HIS A 531 25.35 32.87 19.70
N LEU A 532 24.19 32.22 19.84
CA LEU A 532 24.07 30.99 20.64
C LEU A 532 24.62 29.76 19.89
N LEU A 533 24.47 29.70 18.56
CA LEU A 533 25.07 28.63 17.74
C LEU A 533 26.60 28.73 17.60
N SER A 534 27.22 29.88 17.87
CA SER A 534 28.68 30.00 17.87
C SER A 534 29.36 29.23 19.02
N TRP A 535 28.61 28.87 20.07
CA TRP A 535 29.08 28.00 21.16
C TRP A 535 28.89 26.49 20.85
N LEU A 536 28.09 26.14 19.83
CA LEU A 536 27.81 24.77 19.39
C LEU A 536 28.13 24.62 17.89
N GLY A 537 29.41 24.79 17.57
CA GLY A 537 29.97 25.03 16.23
C GLY A 537 29.84 23.96 15.15
N ASN A 538 28.84 23.07 15.18
CA ASN A 538 28.56 22.10 14.10
C ASN A 538 27.06 21.87 13.80
N PHE A 539 26.14 22.57 14.47
CA PHE A 539 24.70 22.29 14.41
C PHE A 539 23.98 22.41 13.04
N PRO A 540 24.34 23.32 12.10
CA PRO A 540 23.57 23.52 10.87
C PRO A 540 23.68 22.39 9.83
N SER A 541 24.83 21.69 9.78
CA SER A 541 25.01 20.52 8.92
C SER A 541 24.32 19.27 9.45
N HIS A 542 23.88 19.29 10.71
CA HIS A 542 23.21 18.16 11.36
C HIS A 542 21.69 18.26 11.28
N ILE A 543 21.12 19.47 11.26
CA ILE A 543 19.67 19.66 11.06
C ILE A 543 19.22 19.18 9.68
N SER A 544 20.03 19.35 8.63
CA SER A 544 19.70 18.84 7.30
C SER A 544 19.82 17.33 7.17
N THR A 545 20.74 16.70 7.90
CA THR A 545 20.87 15.24 7.93
C THR A 545 19.75 14.65 8.78
N VAL A 546 19.34 15.33 9.85
CA VAL A 546 18.17 14.97 10.66
C VAL A 546 16.87 15.21 9.90
N SER A 547 16.78 16.24 9.05
CA SER A 547 15.63 16.48 8.16
C SER A 547 15.63 15.52 6.97
N PHE A 548 16.80 15.14 6.46
CA PHE A 548 17.00 14.06 5.49
C PHE A 548 16.54 12.73 6.09
N GLU A 549 16.97 12.39 7.31
CA GLU A 549 16.61 11.14 8.00
C GLU A 549 15.18 11.15 8.53
N LEU A 550 14.59 12.29 8.93
CA LEU A 550 13.17 12.39 9.31
C LEU A 550 12.27 12.30 8.09
N PHE A 551 12.62 12.96 6.98
CA PHE A 551 11.84 12.85 5.75
C PHE A 551 12.12 11.54 5.01
N TYR A 552 13.33 10.97 5.13
CA TYR A 552 13.64 9.60 4.71
C TYR A 552 13.01 8.60 5.66
N ASN A 553 12.75 8.89 6.93
CA ASN A 553 11.92 8.07 7.85
C ASN A 553 10.42 8.29 7.65
N GLU A 554 9.98 9.38 7.01
CA GLU A 554 8.60 9.55 6.55
C GLU A 554 8.40 8.93 5.16
N LEU A 555 9.38 9.03 4.25
CA LEU A 555 9.42 8.33 2.96
C LEU A 555 9.71 6.85 3.12
N THR A 556 10.49 6.47 4.13
CA THR A 556 10.61 5.10 4.60
C THR A 556 9.53 4.78 5.61
N ALA A 557 8.74 5.67 6.22
CA ALA A 557 7.41 5.21 6.70
C ALA A 557 6.55 4.78 5.49
N PHE A 558 6.74 5.44 4.34
CA PHE A 558 6.17 5.09 3.02
C PHE A 558 6.92 3.95 2.25
N SER A 559 8.14 3.54 2.64
CA SER A 559 9.03 2.58 1.92
C SER A 559 9.72 1.54 2.84
N VAL A 560 9.65 1.72 4.14
CA VAL A 560 9.69 0.67 5.17
C VAL A 560 8.39 -0.10 5.08
N ASP A 561 7.31 0.37 4.48
CA ASP A 561 6.32 -0.59 3.96
C ASP A 561 7.02 -1.55 2.98
N GLU A 562 7.89 -1.09 2.08
CA GLU A 562 8.73 -1.89 1.17
C GLU A 562 9.83 -2.77 1.84
N VAL A 563 10.38 -2.39 3.00
CA VAL A 563 11.47 -3.13 3.70
C VAL A 563 11.01 -3.89 4.97
N VAL A 564 9.95 -3.45 5.64
CA VAL A 564 9.20 -4.23 6.66
C VAL A 564 8.30 -5.29 6.02
N PHE A 565 8.15 -5.32 4.68
CA PHE A 565 7.75 -6.54 3.96
C PHE A 565 8.61 -7.77 4.34
N LEU A 566 9.79 -7.60 4.95
CA LEU A 566 10.70 -8.70 5.29
C LEU A 566 10.97 -8.95 6.78
N THR A 567 10.54 -8.12 7.74
CA THR A 567 11.04 -8.26 9.14
C THR A 567 10.11 -8.00 10.32
N CYS A 568 8.82 -7.67 10.15
CA CYS A 568 7.94 -7.58 11.32
C CYS A 568 6.48 -7.94 11.01
N PRO A 569 6.03 -9.18 11.34
CA PRO A 569 4.62 -9.44 11.45
C PRO A 569 4.09 -8.68 12.66
N ARG A 570 2.93 -8.04 12.49
CA ARG A 570 2.24 -7.24 13.51
C ARG A 570 1.79 -8.07 14.73
N ASN A 571 2.00 -9.39 14.72
CA ASN A 571 1.71 -10.34 15.79
C ASN A 571 2.79 -11.45 15.79
N GLY A 572 3.14 -11.94 16.98
CA GLY A 572 4.41 -12.63 17.27
C GLY A 572 4.71 -13.95 16.53
N VAL A 573 6.02 -14.18 16.41
CA VAL A 573 6.76 -15.45 16.23
C VAL A 573 6.46 -16.26 14.95
N GLY A 574 7.32 -16.12 13.94
CA GLY A 574 7.37 -17.02 12.78
C GLY A 574 8.74 -16.95 12.07
N HIS A 575 9.34 -18.12 11.82
CA HIS A 575 10.69 -18.30 11.28
C HIS A 575 10.93 -17.66 9.90
N LEU A 576 12.09 -17.00 9.76
CA LEU A 576 12.70 -16.59 8.47
C LEU A 576 13.02 -17.82 7.60
N GLY A 577 12.17 -18.12 6.63
CA GLY A 577 12.49 -18.99 5.50
C GLY A 577 13.18 -18.20 4.38
N ASN A 578 14.21 -18.79 3.77
CA ASN A 578 15.01 -18.22 2.69
C ASN A 578 14.13 -17.74 1.50
N ILE A 579 14.30 -16.49 1.06
CA ILE A 579 13.69 -15.95 -0.17
C ILE A 579 14.80 -15.43 -1.10
N GLU A 580 14.88 -16.01 -2.29
CA GLU A 580 15.80 -15.66 -3.39
C GLU A 580 15.30 -14.41 -4.14
N PHE A 581 15.93 -13.25 -3.91
CA PHE A 581 15.58 -11.98 -4.56
C PHE A 581 16.32 -11.71 -5.88
N LEU A 582 17.18 -12.65 -6.34
CA LEU A 582 18.15 -12.38 -7.41
C LEU A 582 17.71 -12.78 -8.83
N SER A 583 16.55 -13.43 -9.04
CA SER A 583 16.17 -13.90 -10.39
C SER A 583 15.33 -12.91 -11.23
N CYS A 584 14.71 -11.88 -10.63
CA CYS A 584 13.83 -10.97 -11.38
C CYS A 584 14.52 -9.75 -12.03
N ILE A 585 15.81 -9.51 -11.77
CA ILE A 585 16.53 -8.37 -12.37
C ILE A 585 17.14 -8.72 -13.74
N SER A 586 17.24 -10.01 -14.12
CA SER A 586 17.90 -10.42 -15.36
C SER A 586 17.02 -10.44 -16.62
N SER A 587 15.73 -10.09 -16.55
CA SER A 587 14.82 -10.10 -17.72
C SER A 587 14.56 -8.73 -18.33
N TRP A 588 15.21 -7.67 -17.86
CA TRP A 588 15.05 -6.30 -18.39
C TRP A 588 15.95 -5.99 -19.60
N ASP A 589 16.82 -6.91 -20.00
CA ASP A 589 17.63 -6.81 -21.21
C ASP A 589 17.09 -7.79 -22.28
N THR A 590 15.94 -7.47 -22.88
CA THR A 590 15.60 -7.78 -24.29
C THR A 590 14.21 -7.23 -24.62
N CYS A 591 14.18 -5.95 -25.02
CA CYS A 591 13.18 -5.41 -25.94
C CYS A 591 13.91 -4.70 -27.07
#